data_AF-A0A1M7PMA3-F1
#
_entry.id   AF-A0A1M7PMA3-F1
#
_cell.length_a   1.000
_cell.length_b   1.000
_cell.length_c   1.000
_cell.angle_alpha   90.00
_cell.angle_beta   90.00
_cell.angle_gamma   90.00
#
_symmetry.space_group_name_H-M   'P 1'
#
loop_
_entity.id
_entity.type
_entity.pdbx_description
1 polymer ?
#
loop_
_entity_poly.entity_id
_entity_poly.type
_entity_poly.pdbx_seq_one_letter_code
_entity_poly.pdbx_strand_id
1 'polypeptide(L)'
;MATTIPPAPPLPPPKAPPKPAPPPPAPAPVARGVNPQALQAAKAKLRTTKPLEFYPPPAFHFAVTFGTQPKDADGAFREVSGIAPEVETETVNEGGLNGFAHVLPKSIKHPRLVLRRGIAVSDSRLVQWCQAVLDGGFVKPINPKLVHVFLLDHAGDPLRCWSIENAWPVKWEIDGFQSTRNEVAMEKIELAYARSNRVY
;
A
#
# COMPACT_ATOMS: atom_id res chain seq x y z
N MET A 1 -71.87 -33.57 47.09
CA MET A 1 -71.79 -34.93 46.52
C MET A 1 -71.96 -34.77 45.00
N ALA A 2 -71.07 -35.17 44.09
CA ALA A 2 -70.06 -36.22 44.06
C ALA A 2 -68.72 -35.73 43.45
N THR A 3 -67.64 -36.39 43.87
CA THR A 3 -66.24 -36.17 43.46
C THR A 3 -65.95 -36.91 42.15
N THR A 4 -65.41 -36.24 41.13
CA THR A 4 -64.82 -36.88 39.94
C THR A 4 -63.34 -36.51 39.86
N ILE A 5 -62.49 -37.51 40.02
CA ILE A 5 -61.03 -37.47 39.84
C ILE A 5 -60.75 -37.67 38.33
N PRO A 6 -59.92 -36.83 37.68
CA PRO A 6 -59.52 -37.05 36.30
C PRO A 6 -58.51 -38.21 36.16
N PRO A 7 -58.57 -38.99 35.07
CA PRO A 7 -57.79 -40.22 34.90
C PRO A 7 -56.29 -39.97 34.61
N ALA A 8 -55.45 -40.91 35.04
CA ALA A 8 -54.00 -40.91 34.87
C ALA A 8 -53.56 -41.11 33.39
N PRO A 9 -52.42 -40.50 32.98
CA PRO A 9 -51.89 -40.63 31.62
C PRO A 9 -51.30 -42.02 31.32
N PRO A 10 -51.34 -42.48 30.06
CA PRO A 10 -50.90 -43.82 29.66
C PRO A 10 -49.37 -43.98 29.68
N LEU A 11 -48.92 -45.19 30.06
CA LEU A 11 -47.51 -45.60 30.11
C LEU A 11 -46.89 -45.71 28.69
N PRO A 12 -45.58 -45.44 28.53
CA PRO A 12 -44.90 -45.53 27.24
C PRO A 12 -44.74 -46.99 26.76
N PRO A 13 -44.73 -47.23 25.43
CA PRO A 13 -44.65 -48.57 24.85
C PRO A 13 -43.27 -49.24 25.05
N PRO A 14 -43.22 -50.59 25.06
CA PRO A 14 -41.99 -51.36 25.27
C PRO A 14 -40.98 -51.19 24.12
N LYS A 15 -39.68 -51.11 24.46
CA LYS A 15 -38.57 -51.00 23.49
C LYS A 15 -38.50 -52.23 22.58
N ALA A 16 -38.39 -51.99 21.27
CA ALA A 16 -38.24 -53.02 20.24
C ALA A 16 -36.89 -53.78 20.36
N PRO A 17 -36.85 -55.08 20.03
CA PRO A 17 -35.64 -55.90 20.08
C PRO A 17 -34.61 -55.50 19.01
N PRO A 18 -33.30 -55.69 19.27
CA PRO A 18 -32.23 -55.28 18.36
C PRO A 18 -32.24 -56.09 17.05
N LYS A 19 -32.05 -55.38 15.93
CA LYS A 19 -32.03 -55.92 14.56
C LYS A 19 -30.77 -56.78 14.33
N PRO A 20 -30.84 -57.92 13.64
CA PRO A 20 -29.67 -58.77 13.37
C PRO A 20 -28.63 -58.08 12.48
N ALA A 21 -27.35 -58.35 12.73
CA ALA A 21 -26.23 -57.80 11.97
C ALA A 21 -26.23 -58.28 10.50
N PRO A 22 -25.87 -57.42 9.53
CA PRO A 22 -25.76 -57.80 8.13
C PRO A 22 -24.57 -58.75 7.88
N PRO A 23 -24.67 -59.69 6.91
CA PRO A 23 -23.60 -60.61 6.56
C PRO A 23 -22.38 -59.89 5.94
N PRO A 24 -21.17 -60.46 6.02
CA PRO A 24 -19.95 -59.83 5.54
C PRO A 24 -19.96 -59.63 4.01
N PRO A 25 -19.34 -58.54 3.50
CA PRO A 25 -19.26 -58.25 2.07
C PRO A 25 -18.31 -59.22 1.34
N ALA A 26 -18.68 -59.59 0.11
CA ALA A 26 -17.90 -60.42 -0.81
C ALA A 26 -16.52 -59.79 -1.17
N PRO A 27 -15.52 -60.60 -1.55
CA PRO A 27 -14.17 -60.10 -1.84
C PRO A 27 -14.13 -59.15 -3.05
N ALA A 28 -13.35 -58.07 -2.92
CA ALA A 28 -13.20 -57.01 -3.91
C ALA A 28 -12.51 -57.49 -5.21
N PRO A 29 -12.85 -56.93 -6.39
CA PRO A 29 -12.16 -57.23 -7.63
C PRO A 29 -10.76 -56.60 -7.66
N VAL A 30 -9.81 -57.38 -8.18
CA VAL A 30 -8.38 -57.10 -8.33
C VAL A 30 -8.11 -55.84 -9.15
N ALA A 31 -7.14 -55.03 -8.69
CA ALA A 31 -6.74 -53.73 -9.21
C ALA A 31 -6.45 -53.70 -10.72
N ARG A 32 -7.13 -52.80 -11.44
CA ARG A 32 -6.81 -52.43 -12.83
C ARG A 32 -5.95 -51.16 -12.81
N GLY A 33 -4.77 -51.24 -13.43
CA GLY A 33 -3.67 -50.29 -13.31
C GLY A 33 -4.01 -48.81 -13.57
N VAL A 34 -3.25 -47.94 -12.88
CA VAL A 34 -3.24 -46.49 -13.07
C VAL A 34 -2.85 -46.18 -14.52
N ASN A 35 -3.76 -45.59 -15.30
CA ASN A 35 -3.51 -45.23 -16.69
C ASN A 35 -2.46 -44.09 -16.77
N PRO A 36 -1.26 -44.33 -17.34
CA PRO A 36 -0.17 -43.34 -17.35
C PRO A 36 -0.47 -42.10 -18.21
N GLN A 37 -1.46 -42.16 -19.10
CA GLN A 37 -1.87 -41.02 -19.94
C GLN A 37 -2.65 -39.95 -19.16
N ALA A 38 -3.40 -40.32 -18.13
CA ALA A 38 -4.14 -39.35 -17.30
C ALA A 38 -3.20 -38.51 -16.42
N LEU A 39 -2.09 -39.10 -15.96
CA LEU A 39 -1.05 -38.40 -15.21
C LEU A 39 -0.22 -37.47 -16.13
N GLN A 40 0.00 -37.84 -17.39
CA GLN A 40 0.66 -36.97 -18.37
C GLN A 40 -0.24 -35.80 -18.81
N ALA A 41 -1.54 -36.03 -19.00
CA ALA A 41 -2.50 -34.97 -19.31
C ALA A 41 -2.67 -33.96 -18.15
N ALA A 42 -2.60 -34.42 -16.89
CA ALA A 42 -2.58 -33.55 -15.71
C ALA A 42 -1.25 -32.80 -15.55
N LYS A 43 -0.11 -33.43 -15.84
CA LYS A 43 1.22 -32.78 -15.83
C LYS A 43 1.41 -31.79 -16.99
N ALA A 44 0.72 -31.98 -18.11
CA ALA A 44 0.71 -31.07 -19.26
C ALA A 44 -0.15 -29.82 -19.04
N LYS A 45 -1.14 -29.86 -18.14
CA LYS A 45 -1.96 -28.69 -17.76
C LYS A 45 -1.43 -27.88 -16.58
N LEU A 46 -0.32 -28.29 -15.96
CA LEU A 46 0.35 -27.57 -14.86
C LEU A 46 1.70 -26.94 -15.25
N ARG A 47 2.00 -26.84 -16.55
CA ARG A 47 3.24 -26.22 -17.05
C ARG A 47 2.97 -25.18 -18.14
N THR A 48 2.09 -24.25 -17.84
CA THR A 48 2.13 -22.92 -18.45
C THR A 48 1.93 -21.91 -17.33
N THR A 49 2.88 -21.86 -16.42
CA THR A 49 3.19 -20.59 -15.78
C THR A 49 3.67 -19.70 -16.92
N LYS A 50 2.77 -18.84 -17.43
CA LYS A 50 3.18 -17.59 -18.10
C LYS A 50 4.38 -17.08 -17.29
N PRO A 51 5.54 -16.77 -17.90
CA PRO A 51 6.58 -16.09 -17.15
C PRO A 51 5.88 -14.97 -16.40
N LEU A 52 6.11 -14.82 -15.10
CA LEU A 52 5.70 -13.62 -14.39
C LEU A 52 6.37 -12.49 -15.17
N GLU A 53 5.65 -11.89 -16.11
CA GLU A 53 6.05 -10.73 -16.88
C GLU A 53 6.11 -9.63 -15.84
N PHE A 54 7.25 -9.56 -15.15
CA PHE A 54 7.60 -8.44 -14.32
C PHE A 54 7.86 -7.28 -15.28
N TYR A 55 6.78 -6.60 -15.63
CA TYR A 55 6.86 -5.35 -16.35
C TYR A 55 7.04 -4.25 -15.30
N PRO A 56 8.17 -3.52 -15.31
CA PRO A 56 8.35 -2.42 -14.38
C PRO A 56 7.22 -1.39 -14.61
N PRO A 57 6.47 -1.02 -13.56
CA PRO A 57 5.36 -0.10 -13.71
C PRO A 57 5.85 1.27 -14.20
N PRO A 58 5.12 1.92 -15.10
CA PRO A 58 5.53 3.22 -15.60
C PRO A 58 5.35 4.30 -14.54
N ALA A 59 6.30 5.23 -14.45
CA ALA A 59 6.34 6.26 -13.40
C ALA A 59 5.43 7.48 -13.63
N PHE A 60 4.61 7.50 -14.69
CA PHE A 60 3.79 8.67 -15.04
C PHE A 60 2.41 8.67 -14.37
N HIS A 61 1.93 7.51 -13.89
CA HIS A 61 0.62 7.40 -13.25
C HIS A 61 0.78 7.30 -11.74
N PHE A 62 0.57 8.43 -11.07
CA PHE A 62 0.74 8.52 -9.62
C PHE A 62 -0.26 9.51 -9.03
N ALA A 63 -0.53 9.37 -7.73
CA ALA A 63 -1.35 10.30 -6.96
C ALA A 63 -0.65 10.65 -5.66
N VAL A 64 -0.87 11.88 -5.19
CA VAL A 64 -0.36 12.34 -3.90
C VAL A 64 -1.53 12.63 -2.97
N THR A 65 -1.40 12.35 -1.68
CA THR A 65 -2.43 12.68 -0.69
C THR A 65 -1.81 13.35 0.52
N PHE A 66 -2.56 14.23 1.19
CA PHE A 66 -2.06 15.04 2.30
C PHE A 66 -2.90 14.79 3.55
N GLY A 67 -2.35 14.04 4.49
CA GLY A 67 -3.01 13.65 5.73
C GLY A 67 -3.66 12.27 5.62
N THR A 68 -4.74 12.07 6.35
CA THR A 68 -5.39 10.75 6.51
C THR A 68 -6.51 10.50 5.52
N GLN A 69 -6.83 11.46 4.64
CA GLN A 69 -7.92 11.33 3.68
C GLN A 69 -7.38 10.90 2.31
N PRO A 70 -7.73 9.71 1.81
CA PRO A 70 -7.19 9.18 0.56
C PRO A 70 -7.74 9.88 -0.71
N LYS A 71 -8.76 10.72 -0.57
CA LYS A 71 -9.36 11.50 -1.68
C LYS A 71 -9.32 12.99 -1.36
N ASP A 72 -8.14 13.56 -1.38
CA ASP A 72 -7.99 15.01 -1.45
C ASP A 72 -8.02 15.45 -2.92
N ALA A 73 -8.85 16.45 -3.23
CA ALA A 73 -8.91 17.06 -4.56
C ALA A 73 -7.57 17.67 -5.01
N ASP A 74 -6.66 17.90 -4.07
CA ASP A 74 -5.32 18.47 -4.27
C ASP A 74 -4.25 17.45 -4.70
N GLY A 75 -4.63 16.19 -4.93
CA GLY A 75 -3.69 15.09 -5.17
C GLY A 75 -3.10 14.98 -6.57
N ALA A 76 -3.52 15.84 -7.50
CA ALA A 76 -3.06 15.83 -8.88
C ALA A 76 -1.78 16.68 -9.03
N PHE A 77 -0.65 16.00 -9.30
CA PHE A 77 0.63 16.64 -9.55
C PHE A 77 1.19 16.21 -10.90
N ARG A 78 1.95 17.11 -11.52
CA ARG A 78 2.68 16.82 -12.76
C ARG A 78 4.01 16.15 -12.47
N GLU A 79 4.66 16.52 -11.38
CA GLU A 79 5.98 16.01 -11.01
C GLU A 79 6.10 15.91 -9.50
N VAL A 80 6.74 14.83 -9.04
CA VAL A 80 7.14 14.59 -7.66
C VAL A 80 8.60 14.15 -7.68
N SER A 81 9.45 14.85 -6.94
CA SER A 81 10.88 14.54 -6.83
C SER A 81 11.39 14.79 -5.42
N GLY A 82 12.57 14.28 -5.09
CA GLY A 82 13.18 14.45 -3.77
C GLY A 82 12.84 13.38 -2.73
N ILE A 83 12.34 12.21 -3.14
CA ILE A 83 12.22 11.03 -2.26
C ILE A 83 13.51 10.21 -2.35
N ALA A 84 14.58 10.68 -1.69
CA ALA A 84 15.89 10.04 -1.75
C ALA A 84 16.62 10.13 -0.40
N PRO A 85 16.32 9.25 0.57
CA PRO A 85 17.08 9.19 1.81
C PRO A 85 18.54 8.80 1.53
N GLU A 86 19.48 9.60 2.01
CA GLU A 86 20.92 9.42 1.81
C GLU A 86 21.61 9.27 3.16
N VAL A 87 22.49 8.27 3.29
CA VAL A 87 23.32 8.11 4.49
C VAL A 87 24.62 8.87 4.28
N GLU A 88 24.83 9.92 5.07
CA GLU A 88 26.12 10.60 5.17
C GLU A 88 27.14 9.65 5.80
N THR A 89 28.29 9.48 5.14
CA THR A 89 29.37 8.62 5.60
C THR A 89 30.63 9.42 5.94
N GLU A 90 31.40 8.88 6.87
CA GLU A 90 32.69 9.42 7.28
C GLU A 90 33.78 8.37 7.08
N THR A 91 34.89 8.78 6.47
CA THR A 91 36.02 7.89 6.18
C THR A 91 37.06 8.02 7.28
N VAL A 92 37.36 6.91 7.95
CA VAL A 92 38.38 6.80 8.99
C VAL A 92 39.54 5.95 8.48
N ASN A 93 40.73 6.54 8.46
CA ASN A 93 41.96 5.84 8.09
C ASN A 93 42.68 5.39 9.36
N GLU A 94 42.90 4.08 9.50
CA GLU A 94 43.72 3.53 10.57
C GLU A 94 45.20 3.58 10.21
N GLY A 95 46.05 3.86 11.20
CA GLY A 95 47.50 3.79 11.03
C GLY A 95 47.99 2.36 10.89
N GLY A 96 48.96 2.13 10.01
CA GLY A 96 49.58 0.81 9.80
C GLY A 96 48.88 -0.08 8.77
N LEU A 97 47.69 0.30 8.29
CA LEU A 97 46.96 -0.42 7.24
C LEU A 97 46.55 0.52 6.10
N ASN A 98 47.42 0.65 5.09
CA ASN A 98 47.19 1.53 3.93
C ASN A 98 46.37 0.88 2.81
N GLY A 99 45.85 -0.33 3.03
CA GLY A 99 45.15 -1.12 2.00
C GLY A 99 43.68 -0.73 1.81
N PHE A 100 43.04 -0.17 2.84
CA PHE A 100 41.66 0.33 2.78
C PHE A 100 41.39 1.35 3.89
N ALA A 101 40.32 2.13 3.74
CA ALA A 101 39.82 3.04 4.77
C ALA A 101 38.44 2.57 5.25
N HIS A 102 38.13 2.77 6.53
CA HIS A 102 36.84 2.42 7.10
C HIS A 102 35.82 3.50 6.75
N VAL A 103 34.63 3.11 6.29
CA VAL A 103 33.55 4.04 5.98
C VAL A 103 32.44 3.82 7.01
N LEU A 104 32.23 4.82 7.88
CA LEU A 104 31.29 4.76 8.98
C LEU A 104 30.04 5.60 8.66
N PRO A 105 28.82 5.11 8.97
CA PRO A 105 27.61 5.89 8.81
C PRO A 105 27.48 6.97 9.89
N LYS A 106 27.09 8.18 9.51
CA LYS A 106 26.97 9.34 10.40
C LYS A 106 25.51 9.75 10.65
N SER A 107 24.81 10.18 9.60
CA SER A 107 23.43 10.66 9.70
C SER A 107 22.67 10.42 8.40
N ILE A 108 21.33 10.35 8.48
CA ILE A 108 20.48 10.19 7.30
C ILE A 108 19.97 11.58 6.89
N LYS A 109 20.38 12.03 5.72
CA LYS A 109 19.90 13.26 5.10
C LYS A 109 18.70 12.94 4.22
N HIS A 110 17.69 13.78 4.32
CA HIS A 110 16.53 13.75 3.45
C HIS A 110 16.53 15.04 2.61
N PRO A 111 16.57 14.95 1.27
CA PRO A 111 16.38 16.12 0.42
C PRO A 111 14.96 16.65 0.56
N ARG A 112 14.71 17.85 0.04
CA ARG A 112 13.37 18.44 0.04
C ARG A 112 12.50 17.70 -0.97
N LEU A 113 11.27 17.40 -0.59
CA LEU A 113 10.25 16.90 -1.51
C LEU A 113 9.78 18.07 -2.38
N VAL A 114 9.96 17.96 -3.69
CA VAL A 114 9.54 18.97 -4.66
C VAL A 114 8.31 18.46 -5.38
N LEU A 115 7.24 19.25 -5.33
CA LEU A 115 5.95 18.94 -5.93
C LEU A 115 5.63 20.03 -6.95
N ARG A 116 5.35 19.64 -8.19
CA ARG A 116 4.91 20.58 -9.23
C ARG A 116 3.50 20.24 -9.69
N ARG A 117 2.63 21.24 -9.74
CA ARG A 117 1.26 21.10 -10.24
C ARG A 117 0.80 22.35 -10.97
N GLY A 118 -0.32 22.24 -11.70
CA GLY A 118 -1.00 23.41 -12.23
C GLY A 118 -1.59 24.26 -11.11
N ILE A 119 -1.79 25.56 -11.37
CA ILE A 119 -2.43 26.45 -10.39
C ILE A 119 -3.82 25.90 -10.03
N ALA A 120 -4.03 25.66 -8.74
CA ALA A 120 -5.28 25.11 -8.22
C ALA A 120 -6.39 26.18 -8.14
N VAL A 121 -7.64 25.71 -8.06
CA VAL A 121 -8.80 26.57 -7.78
C VAL A 121 -8.69 27.11 -6.35
N SER A 122 -9.29 28.27 -6.07
CA SER A 122 -9.16 29.05 -4.83
C SER A 122 -9.42 28.29 -3.51
N ASP A 123 -10.14 27.17 -3.53
CA ASP A 123 -10.48 26.38 -2.32
C ASP A 123 -9.55 25.16 -2.09
N SER A 124 -8.31 25.24 -2.56
CA SER A 124 -7.28 24.22 -2.34
C SER A 124 -6.86 24.18 -0.86
N ARG A 125 -7.05 23.03 -0.20
CA ARG A 125 -6.58 22.79 1.18
C ARG A 125 -5.06 22.82 1.27
N LEU A 126 -4.38 22.41 0.20
CA LEU A 126 -2.92 22.49 0.12
C LEU A 126 -2.46 23.95 0.10
N VAL A 127 -3.12 24.82 -0.68
CA VAL A 127 -2.80 26.26 -0.72
C VAL A 127 -3.03 26.90 0.64
N GLN A 128 -4.18 26.64 1.27
CA GLN A 128 -4.48 27.16 2.61
C GLN A 128 -3.43 26.73 3.64
N TRP A 129 -2.95 25.49 3.55
CA TRP A 129 -1.87 25.00 4.41
C TRP A 129 -0.53 25.70 4.13
N CYS A 130 -0.17 25.90 2.86
CA CYS A 130 1.04 26.63 2.49
C CYS A 130 1.01 28.08 2.97
N GLN A 131 -0.09 28.79 2.74
CA GLN A 131 -0.29 30.17 3.22
C GLN A 131 -0.23 30.25 4.75
N ALA A 132 -0.88 29.33 5.45
CA ALA A 132 -0.88 29.33 6.92
C ALA A 132 0.53 29.19 7.52
N VAL A 133 1.43 28.45 6.85
CA VAL A 133 2.81 28.23 7.31
C VAL A 133 3.75 29.35 6.83
N LEU A 134 3.68 29.75 5.57
CA LEU A 134 4.62 30.70 4.96
C LEU A 134 4.28 32.16 5.29
N ASP A 135 3.00 32.53 5.29
CA ASP A 135 2.56 33.91 5.54
C ASP A 135 2.32 34.19 7.03
N GLY A 136 2.14 33.13 7.83
CA GLY A 136 1.78 33.22 9.25
C GLY A 136 2.89 33.70 10.18
N GLY A 137 4.10 34.00 9.68
CA GLY A 137 5.22 34.53 10.46
C GLY A 137 5.63 33.67 11.66
N PHE A 138 5.30 32.37 11.65
CA PHE A 138 5.49 31.43 12.76
C PHE A 138 4.80 31.81 14.08
N VAL A 139 3.77 32.68 14.03
CA VAL A 139 2.96 33.03 15.21
C VAL A 139 2.17 31.81 15.72
N LYS A 140 1.81 30.91 14.81
CA LYS A 140 1.18 29.62 15.13
C LYS A 140 2.19 28.48 14.93
N PRO A 141 2.10 27.41 15.74
CA PRO A 141 2.93 26.24 15.54
C PRO A 141 2.65 25.63 14.16
N ILE A 142 3.70 25.21 13.47
CA ILE A 142 3.61 24.51 12.19
C ILE A 142 2.95 23.16 12.46
N ASN A 143 1.85 22.86 11.76
CA ASN A 143 1.22 21.55 11.81
C ASN A 143 1.73 20.69 10.65
N PRO A 144 2.70 19.78 10.90
CA PRO A 144 3.23 18.93 9.86
C PRO A 144 2.20 17.87 9.45
N LYS A 145 2.20 17.51 8.17
CA LYS A 145 1.26 16.53 7.60
C LYS A 145 2.00 15.27 7.14
N LEU A 146 1.27 14.16 7.16
CA LEU A 146 1.68 12.93 6.49
C LEU A 146 1.41 13.07 4.99
N VAL A 147 2.36 12.70 4.15
CA VAL A 147 2.19 12.74 2.69
C VAL A 147 2.40 11.34 2.13
N HIS A 148 1.47 10.87 1.31
CA HIS A 148 1.63 9.63 0.59
C HIS A 148 1.74 9.88 -0.90
N VAL A 149 2.73 9.23 -1.53
CA VAL A 149 2.90 9.20 -2.98
C VAL A 149 2.60 7.79 -3.43
N PHE A 150 1.53 7.62 -4.19
CA PHE A 150 1.09 6.33 -4.70
C PHE A 150 1.49 6.21 -6.17
N LEU A 151 2.18 5.13 -6.51
CA LEU A 151 2.29 4.67 -7.89
C LEU A 151 1.05 3.86 -8.23
N LEU A 152 0.35 4.23 -9.29
CA LEU A 152 -0.92 3.64 -9.68
C LEU A 152 -0.76 2.72 -10.90
N ASP A 153 -1.58 1.68 -10.97
CA ASP A 153 -1.68 0.82 -12.16
C ASP A 153 -2.59 1.45 -13.24
N HIS A 154 -2.87 0.73 -14.33
CA HIS A 154 -3.76 1.23 -15.38
C HIS A 154 -5.23 1.38 -14.94
N ALA A 155 -5.64 0.71 -13.87
CA ALA A 155 -6.99 0.77 -13.30
C ALA A 155 -7.14 1.88 -12.24
N GLY A 156 -6.02 2.46 -11.79
CA GLY A 156 -5.97 3.45 -10.72
C GLY A 156 -5.75 2.85 -9.33
N ASP A 157 -5.42 1.56 -9.24
CA ASP A 157 -5.12 0.88 -7.99
C ASP A 157 -3.66 1.13 -7.57
N PRO A 158 -3.38 1.36 -6.28
CA PRO A 158 -2.04 1.64 -5.78
C PRO A 158 -1.14 0.39 -5.83
N LEU A 159 -0.09 0.42 -6.66
CA LEU A 159 0.93 -0.61 -6.77
C LEU A 159 2.01 -0.49 -5.68
N ARG A 160 2.44 0.76 -5.44
CA ARG A 160 3.50 1.10 -4.48
C ARG A 160 3.15 2.41 -3.79
N CYS A 161 3.56 2.56 -2.55
CA CYS A 161 3.38 3.79 -1.80
C CYS A 161 4.71 4.23 -1.17
N TRP A 162 4.99 5.53 -1.22
CA TRP A 162 5.99 6.15 -0.38
C TRP A 162 5.28 7.03 0.63
N SER A 163 5.49 6.73 1.91
CA SER A 163 4.98 7.49 3.03
C SER A 163 6.06 8.45 3.52
N ILE A 164 5.68 9.70 3.71
CA ILE A 164 6.56 10.81 4.05
C ILE A 164 6.01 11.44 5.32
N GLU A 165 6.73 11.25 6.40
CA GLU A 165 6.31 11.62 7.75
C GLU A 165 6.80 13.02 8.12
N ASN A 166 5.95 13.74 8.83
CA ASN A 166 6.19 15.08 9.32
C ASN A 166 6.64 16.05 8.22
N ALA A 167 5.88 16.16 7.12
CA ALA A 167 6.19 17.10 6.06
C ALA A 167 5.60 18.49 6.34
N TRP A 168 6.32 19.56 6.00
CA TRP A 168 5.81 20.94 6.03
C TRP A 168 6.41 21.78 4.89
N PRO A 169 5.67 22.79 4.39
CA PRO A 169 6.13 23.62 3.29
C PRO A 169 7.24 24.56 3.74
N VAL A 170 8.29 24.63 2.92
CA VAL A 170 9.44 25.53 3.13
C VAL A 170 9.57 26.57 2.03
N LYS A 171 9.01 26.30 0.85
CA LYS A 171 9.09 27.21 -0.29
C LYS A 171 7.89 26.99 -1.22
N TRP A 172 7.35 28.08 -1.75
CA TRP A 172 6.32 28.06 -2.76
C TRP A 172 6.68 29.07 -3.85
N GLU A 173 6.77 28.60 -5.08
CA GLU A 173 7.12 29.38 -6.26
C GLU A 173 6.06 29.20 -7.34
N ILE A 174 5.81 30.25 -8.12
CA ILE A 174 4.94 30.20 -9.30
C ILE A 174 5.84 30.42 -10.51
N ASP A 175 5.67 29.60 -11.55
CA ASP A 175 6.40 29.75 -12.80
C ASP A 175 6.09 31.13 -13.43
N GLY A 176 7.09 31.72 -14.10
CA GLY A 176 6.96 33.07 -14.64
C GLY A 176 5.87 33.18 -15.72
N PHE A 177 5.07 34.23 -15.67
CA PHE A 177 4.04 34.50 -16.67
C PHE A 177 4.65 35.10 -17.94
N GLN A 178 4.42 34.47 -19.10
CA GLN A 178 4.90 34.93 -20.40
C GLN A 178 3.75 35.00 -21.41
N SER A 179 3.37 36.21 -21.84
CA SER A 179 2.23 36.42 -22.74
C SER A 179 2.42 35.86 -24.15
N THR A 180 3.65 35.56 -24.55
CA THR A 180 3.98 35.05 -25.90
C THR A 180 3.98 33.52 -25.98
N ARG A 181 4.04 32.81 -24.84
CA ARG A 181 4.10 31.35 -24.79
C ARG A 181 2.78 30.76 -24.31
N ASN A 182 2.28 29.74 -24.99
CA ASN A 182 1.07 29.02 -24.58
C ASN A 182 1.43 27.85 -23.65
N GLU A 183 1.83 28.17 -22.42
CA GLU A 183 2.20 27.21 -21.39
C GLU A 183 1.18 27.27 -20.23
N VAL A 184 0.90 26.11 -19.63
CA VAL A 184 0.03 26.03 -18.45
C VAL A 184 0.77 26.61 -17.25
N ALA A 185 0.16 27.55 -16.54
CA ALA A 185 0.74 28.12 -15.33
C ALA A 185 0.88 27.03 -14.24
N MET A 186 2.09 26.89 -13.71
CA MET A 186 2.41 25.89 -12.70
C MET A 186 2.97 26.53 -11.44
N GLU A 187 2.75 25.84 -10.34
CA GLU A 187 3.35 26.14 -9.06
C GLU A 187 4.26 25.00 -8.63
N LYS A 188 5.30 25.37 -7.91
CA LYS A 188 6.30 24.48 -7.34
C LYS A 188 6.31 24.67 -5.82
N ILE A 189 6.03 23.59 -5.10
CA ILE A 189 6.01 23.56 -3.64
C ILE A 189 7.15 22.65 -3.18
N GLU A 190 8.01 23.17 -2.32
CA GLU A 190 9.05 22.38 -1.65
C GLU A 190 8.62 22.10 -0.21
N LEU A 191 8.66 20.83 0.19
CA LEU A 191 8.39 20.39 1.56
C LEU A 191 9.68 19.84 2.19
N ALA A 192 9.94 20.23 3.42
CA ALA A 192 10.88 19.52 4.27
C ALA A 192 10.14 18.41 5.02
N TYR A 193 10.79 17.28 5.25
CA TYR A 193 10.20 16.13 5.93
C TYR A 193 11.24 15.42 6.79
N ALA A 194 10.78 14.66 7.79
CA ALA A 194 11.66 14.00 8.75
C ALA A 194 12.09 12.60 8.30
N ARG A 195 11.16 11.85 7.70
CA ARG A 195 11.38 10.46 7.28
C ARG A 195 10.58 10.14 6.03
N SER A 196 11.18 9.34 5.15
CA SER A 196 10.48 8.69 4.04
C SER A 196 10.62 7.18 4.12
N ASN A 197 9.52 6.44 4.04
CA ASN A 197 9.51 4.97 3.99
C ASN A 197 8.71 4.48 2.78
N ARG A 198 9.19 3.41 2.14
CA ARG A 198 8.40 2.70 1.12
C ARG A 198 7.48 1.70 1.82
N VAL A 199 6.20 1.76 1.47
CA VAL A 199 5.14 0.86 1.94
C VAL A 199 4.67 0.06 0.72
N TYR A 200 4.59 -1.26 0.86
CA TYR A 200 4.27 -2.28 -0.18
C TYR A 200 5.38 -2.68 -1.15
#